data_AF-A0A1B9NLA0-F1
#
_entry.id   AF-A0A1B9NLA0-F1
#
_cell.length_a   1.000
_cell.length_b   1.000
_cell.length_c   1.000
_cell.angle_alpha   90.00
_cell.angle_beta   90.00
_cell.angle_gamma   90.00
#
_symmetry.space_group_name_H-M   'P 1'
#
loop_
_entity.id
_entity.type
_entity.pdbx_description
1 polymer ?
#
loop_
_entity_poly.entity_id
_entity_poly.type
_entity_poly.pdbx_seq_one_letter_code
_entity_poly.pdbx_strand_id
1 'polypeptide(L)'
;MTSQKIIERLQKQNWFIKCETEHEVALVLNACLDAEVNWSHGASASYLPDLMLQEKPLFIGHDAEYGCGLCWDDLEPFRISKNNEDITDWFFEELRNE
;
A
#
# COMPACT_ATOMS: atom_id res chain seq x y z
N MET A 1 -4.80 -10.40 11.27
CA MET A 1 -4.54 -9.35 12.25
C MET A 1 -3.08 -9.00 12.04
N THR A 2 -2.84 -7.82 11.48
CA THR A 2 -1.52 -7.42 11.03
C THR A 2 -0.58 -7.22 12.22
N SER A 3 0.67 -7.68 12.12
CA SER A 3 1.65 -7.49 13.19
C SER A 3 1.91 -6.02 13.48
N GLN A 4 2.22 -5.74 14.74
CA GLN A 4 2.54 -4.38 15.19
C GLN A 4 3.70 -3.77 14.39
N LYS A 5 4.68 -4.58 13.97
CA LYS A 5 5.83 -4.13 13.19
C LYS A 5 5.43 -3.62 11.79
N ILE A 6 4.48 -4.30 11.14
CA ILE A 6 3.92 -3.84 9.86
C ILE A 6 3.12 -2.57 10.08
N ILE A 7 2.25 -2.51 11.09
CA ILE A 7 1.45 -1.33 11.43
C ILE A 7 2.33 -0.09 11.62
N GLU A 8 3.35 -0.18 12.48
CA GLU A 8 4.28 0.91 12.76
C GLU A 8 5.05 1.37 11.51
N ARG A 9 5.30 0.47 10.56
CA ARG A 9 5.98 0.82 9.30
C ARG A 9 5.04 1.54 8.33
N LEU A 10 3.82 1.05 8.15
CA LEU A 10 2.84 1.66 7.23
C LEU A 10 2.45 3.10 7.64
N GLN A 11 2.54 3.42 8.93
CA GLN A 11 2.30 4.77 9.44
C GLN A 11 3.43 5.78 9.12
N LYS A 12 4.64 5.34 8.76
CA LYS A 12 5.82 6.22 8.58
C LYS A 12 5.84 7.03 7.28
N GLN A 13 4.80 6.93 6.44
CA GLN A 13 4.69 7.58 5.12
C GLN A 13 5.89 7.26 4.20
N ASN A 14 5.84 7.77 2.98
CA ASN A 14 6.83 7.66 1.92
C ASN A 14 7.26 6.22 1.62
N TRP A 15 6.30 5.35 1.34
CA TRP A 15 6.56 3.97 0.95
C TRP A 15 5.63 3.55 -0.19
N PHE A 16 6.03 2.51 -0.92
CA PHE A 16 5.15 1.81 -1.84
C PHE A 16 5.35 0.29 -1.79
N ILE A 17 4.31 -0.43 -2.19
CA ILE A 17 4.27 -1.88 -2.32
C ILE A 17 3.74 -2.21 -3.72
N LYS A 18 4.51 -3.01 -4.47
CA LYS A 18 4.08 -3.59 -5.74
C LYS A 18 3.24 -4.84 -5.48
N CYS A 19 2.04 -4.87 -6.05
CA CYS A 19 1.11 -6.00 -6.01
C CYS A 19 0.93 -6.55 -7.43
N GLU A 20 1.24 -7.83 -7.63
CA GLU A 20 1.03 -8.54 -8.89
C GLU A 20 -0.30 -9.31 -8.91
N THR A 21 -0.92 -9.53 -7.75
CA THR A 21 -2.18 -10.27 -7.63
C THR A 21 -3.25 -9.52 -6.84
N GLU A 22 -4.51 -9.86 -7.08
CA GLU A 22 -5.65 -9.37 -6.28
C GLU A 22 -5.51 -9.73 -4.80
N HIS A 23 -4.91 -10.89 -4.52
CA HIS A 23 -4.68 -11.35 -3.16
C HIS A 23 -3.69 -10.44 -2.44
N GLU A 24 -2.58 -10.08 -3.09
CA GLU A 24 -1.59 -9.15 -2.55
C GLU A 24 -2.21 -7.77 -2.29
N VAL A 25 -3.04 -7.27 -3.21
CA VAL A 25 -3.78 -6.03 -2.99
C VAL A 25 -4.64 -6.13 -1.73
N ALA A 26 -5.41 -7.21 -1.57
CA ALA A 26 -6.24 -7.40 -0.38
C ALA A 26 -5.42 -7.46 0.91
N LEU A 27 -4.22 -8.07 0.89
CA LEU A 27 -3.32 -8.10 2.04
C LEU A 27 -2.83 -6.69 2.42
N VAL A 28 -2.40 -5.89 1.43
CA VAL A 28 -1.94 -4.51 1.66
C VAL A 28 -3.07 -3.64 2.20
N LEU A 29 -4.27 -3.73 1.63
CA LEU A 29 -5.44 -2.97 2.05
C LEU A 29 -5.87 -3.33 3.49
N ASN A 30 -5.92 -4.61 3.83
CA ASN A 30 -6.21 -5.04 5.20
C ASN A 30 -5.16 -4.54 6.19
N ALA A 31 -3.87 -4.59 5.84
CA ALA A 31 -2.80 -4.07 6.69
C ALA A 31 -2.89 -2.55 6.89
N CYS A 32 -3.26 -1.81 5.84
CA CYS A 32 -3.52 -0.37 5.93
C CYS A 32 -4.74 -0.06 6.80
N LEU A 33 -5.80 -0.86 6.69
CA LEU A 33 -7.00 -0.72 7.52
C LEU A 33 -6.68 -0.94 9.01
N ASP A 34 -5.92 -1.99 9.33
CA ASP A 34 -5.44 -2.28 10.69
C ASP A 34 -4.53 -1.14 11.21
N ALA A 35 -3.78 -0.48 10.33
CA ALA A 35 -2.88 0.62 10.67
C ALA A 35 -3.56 2.01 10.70
N GLU A 36 -4.87 2.07 10.48
CA GLU A 36 -5.67 3.30 10.37
C GLU A 36 -5.17 4.26 9.28
N VAL A 37 -4.55 3.72 8.22
CA VAL A 37 -4.09 4.48 7.06
C VAL A 37 -5.22 4.56 6.03
N ASN A 38 -5.64 5.79 5.73
CA ASN A 38 -6.73 6.07 4.80
C ASN A 38 -6.21 6.48 3.42
N TRP A 39 -7.05 6.39 2.39
CA TRP A 39 -6.78 6.99 1.09
C TRP A 39 -6.65 8.51 1.20
N SER A 40 -5.93 9.13 0.24
CA SER A 40 -5.74 10.60 0.19
C SER A 40 -7.04 11.41 0.16
N HIS A 41 -8.15 10.81 -0.31
CA HIS A 41 -9.49 11.42 -0.31
C HIS A 41 -10.29 11.15 0.99
N GLY A 42 -9.67 10.54 2.01
CA GLY A 42 -10.23 10.32 3.34
C GLY A 42 -11.06 9.04 3.50
N ALA A 43 -11.24 8.23 2.45
CA ALA A 43 -11.91 6.93 2.59
C ALA A 43 -11.00 5.89 3.25
N SER A 44 -11.59 4.91 3.93
CA SER A 44 -10.84 3.79 4.48
C SER A 44 -10.21 2.93 3.38
N ALA A 45 -9.05 2.34 3.68
CA ALA A 45 -8.33 1.41 2.81
C ALA A 45 -9.03 0.04 2.66
N SER A 46 -10.36 0.02 2.58
CA SER A 46 -11.15 -1.22 2.66
C SER A 46 -11.32 -1.92 1.32
N TYR A 47 -11.31 -1.20 0.20
CA TYR A 47 -11.42 -1.80 -1.13
C TYR A 47 -10.88 -0.87 -2.23
N LEU A 48 -10.56 -1.50 -3.38
CA LEU A 48 -10.36 -0.84 -4.67
C LEU A 48 -11.43 -1.34 -5.66
N PRO A 49 -11.85 -0.52 -6.63
CA PRO A 49 -12.76 -0.94 -7.69
C PRO A 49 -12.22 -2.13 -8.49
N ASP A 50 -13.08 -3.10 -8.85
CA ASP A 50 -12.70 -4.30 -9.62
C ASP A 50 -11.97 -3.98 -10.93
N LEU A 51 -12.31 -2.86 -11.58
CA LEU A 51 -11.64 -2.40 -12.79
C LEU A 51 -10.14 -2.13 -12.56
N MET A 52 -9.78 -1.60 -11.39
CA MET A 52 -8.38 -1.34 -11.03
C MET A 52 -7.64 -2.61 -10.66
N LEU A 53 -8.34 -3.62 -10.13
CA LEU A 53 -7.75 -4.92 -9.81
C LEU A 53 -7.36 -5.72 -11.07
N GLN A 54 -7.88 -5.33 -12.25
CA GLN A 54 -7.50 -5.91 -13.53
C GLN A 54 -6.19 -5.34 -14.07
N GLU A 55 -5.80 -4.14 -13.64
CA GLU A 55 -4.56 -3.49 -14.08
C GLU A 55 -3.44 -3.87 -13.12
N LYS A 56 -2.55 -4.75 -13.60
CA LYS A 56 -1.42 -5.31 -12.85
C LYS A 56 -0.12 -5.08 -13.63
N PRO A 57 0.98 -4.71 -12.95
CA PRO A 57 1.12 -4.58 -11.50
C PRO A 57 0.46 -3.31 -10.95
N LEU A 58 -0.13 -3.43 -9.75
CA LEU A 58 -0.70 -2.31 -9.01
C LEU A 58 0.28 -1.89 -7.92
N PHE A 59 0.60 -0.61 -7.87
CA PHE A 59 1.45 -0.06 -6.83
C PHE A 59 0.57 0.70 -5.85
N ILE A 60 0.64 0.35 -4.57
CA ILE A 60 -0.03 1.07 -3.49
C ILE A 60 1.04 1.75 -2.66
N GLY A 61 0.91 3.05 -2.43
CA GLY A 61 1.87 3.79 -1.62
C GLY A 61 1.22 4.81 -0.71
N HIS A 62 1.98 5.31 0.25
CA HIS A 62 1.58 6.39 1.14
C HIS A 62 2.60 7.50 0.98
N ASP A 63 2.19 8.65 0.44
CA ASP A 63 3.10 9.77 0.14
C ASP A 63 2.77 10.97 1.03
N ALA A 64 3.80 11.56 1.64
CA ALA A 64 3.68 12.77 2.44
C ALA A 64 3.54 14.05 1.58
N GLU A 65 4.02 14.06 0.33
CA GLU A 65 4.09 15.25 -0.53
C GLU A 65 2.71 15.67 -1.10
N TYR A 66 1.78 14.74 -1.31
CA TYR A 66 0.51 15.00 -2.01
C TYR A 66 -0.74 15.05 -1.13
N GLY A 67 -0.56 15.11 0.19
CA GLY A 67 -1.67 15.12 1.14
C GLY A 67 -1.93 13.72 1.70
N CYS A 68 -1.35 13.49 2.87
CA CYS A 68 -1.72 12.54 3.91
C CYS A 68 -2.68 11.40 3.50
N GLY A 69 -2.21 10.41 2.75
CA GLY A 69 -2.98 9.17 2.56
C GLY A 69 -2.46 8.27 1.46
N LEU A 70 -3.10 7.11 1.33
CA LEU A 70 -2.77 6.14 0.30
C LEU A 70 -3.06 6.70 -1.10
N CYS A 71 -2.23 6.25 -2.03
CA CYS A 71 -2.33 6.47 -3.46
C CYS A 71 -2.07 5.14 -4.16
N TRP A 72 -2.50 5.06 -5.42
CA TRP A 72 -2.23 3.91 -6.26
C TRP A 72 -1.83 4.38 -7.67
N ASP A 73 -1.09 3.54 -8.38
CA ASP A 73 -0.66 3.72 -9.78
C ASP A 73 -0.52 2.32 -10.40
N ASP A 74 -0.70 2.20 -11.71
CA ASP A 74 -0.60 0.97 -12.50
C ASP A 74 0.58 1.01 -13.48
N LEU A 75 1.33 2.13 -13.53
CA LEU A 75 2.42 2.33 -14.47
C LEU A 75 3.82 2.08 -13.87
N GLU A 76 4.68 1.39 -14.63
CA GLU A 76 6.13 1.40 -14.41
C GLU A 76 6.82 2.50 -15.27
N PRO A 77 7.77 3.27 -14.70
CA PRO A 77 8.12 3.32 -13.29
C PRO A 77 7.00 3.99 -12.47
N PHE A 78 6.76 3.48 -11.26
CA PHE A 78 5.86 4.09 -10.28
C PHE A 78 6.24 5.57 -10.14
N ARG A 79 5.33 6.47 -10.51
CA ARG A 79 5.68 7.89 -10.69
C ARG A 79 5.58 8.72 -9.41
N ILE A 80 5.23 8.08 -8.30
CA ILE A 80 4.90 8.77 -7.06
C ILE A 80 6.17 8.94 -6.22
N SER A 81 6.63 10.19 -6.18
CA SER A 81 7.76 10.85 -5.49
C SER A 81 9.10 10.09 -5.39
N LYS A 82 10.19 10.83 -5.61
CA LYS A 82 11.58 10.33 -5.46
C LYS A 82 11.93 9.83 -4.05
N ASN A 83 11.04 10.06 -3.09
CA ASN A 83 11.26 9.80 -1.68
C ASN A 83 10.52 8.56 -1.18
N ASN A 84 9.70 7.90 -2.03
CA ASN A 84 8.99 6.69 -1.65
C ASN A 84 9.94 5.48 -1.63
N GLU A 85 10.02 4.82 -0.48
CA GLU A 85 10.79 3.60 -0.26
C GLU A 85 10.00 2.38 -0.78
N ASP A 86 10.63 1.54 -1.60
CA ASP A 86 10.08 0.24 -1.95
C ASP A 86 10.17 -0.69 -0.75
N ILE A 87 9.02 -1.05 -0.17
CA ILE A 87 8.96 -1.97 0.97
C ILE A 87 8.33 -3.33 0.59
N THR A 88 8.20 -3.61 -0.71
CA THR A 88 7.48 -4.79 -1.24
C THR A 88 8.00 -6.10 -0.64
N ASP A 89 9.30 -6.38 -0.80
CA ASP A 89 9.90 -7.63 -0.31
C ASP A 89 9.79 -7.74 1.21
N TRP A 90 10.14 -6.66 1.92
CA TRP A 90 10.05 -6.61 3.38
C TRP A 90 8.64 -6.88 3.88
N PHE A 91 7.62 -6.25 3.29
CA PHE A 91 6.22 -6.39 3.71
C PHE A 91 5.74 -7.84 3.59
N PHE A 92 5.98 -8.48 2.43
CA PHE A 92 5.56 -9.85 2.22
C PHE A 92 6.39 -10.87 3.00
N GLU A 93 7.66 -10.59 3.29
CA GLU A 93 8.46 -11.41 4.20
C GLU A 93 7.95 -11.36 5.63
N GLU A 94 7.67 -10.17 6.17
CA GLU A 94 7.14 -10.02 7.52
C GLU A 94 5.75 -10.67 7.66
N LEU A 95 4.88 -10.54 6.65
CA LEU A 95 3.58 -11.22 6.63
C LEU A 95 3.68 -12.75 6.68
N ARG A 96 4.73 -13.35 6.11
CA ARG A 96 4.93 -14.81 6.12
C ARG A 96 5.51 -15.33 7.43
N ASN A 97 6.14 -14.46 8.21
CA ASN A 97 6.79 -14.79 9.48
C ASN A 97 5.86 -14.60 10.69
N GLU A 98 4.60 -14.20 10.47
CA GLU A 98 3.49 -14.27 11.44
C GLU A 98 2.96 -15.70 11.60
#